data_AF-A0A521ZQ36-F1
#
_entry.id   AF-A0A521ZQ36-F1
#
_cell.length_a   1.000
_cell.length_b   1.000
_cell.length_c   1.000
_cell.angle_alpha   90.00
_cell.angle_beta   90.00
_cell.angle_gamma   90.00
#
_symmetry.space_group_name_H-M   'P 1'
#
loop_
_entity.id
_entity.type
_entity.pdbx_description
1 polymer ?
#
loop_
_entity_poly.entity_id
_entity_poly.type
_entity_poly.pdbx_seq_one_letter_code
_entity_poly.pdbx_strand_id
1 'polypeptide(L)'
;MRFNRFTRPQLLKGIGREMLGKFFGRFNTELTARKIVLPASALDDDAYYTALAAVALAPDGLPDELCEALFAIEGLANAAGQEQLELAVMQARLAMEFPQGATHGDIAVQVYLAHPALFTAMHNQARLARLVSFEYFSCKSGNTEKQKAEIEKPGALSRKQGADVKDHGELLAALTADMDAWFKEHQRGHETTRIEVHPLDGEWMFIVRHGDTFARTAKVEARRLEIMHFR
;
A
#
# COMPACT_ATOMS: atom_id res chain seq x y z
N MET A 1 30.60 -9.30 -13.04
CA MET A 1 29.92 -8.10 -13.58
C MET A 1 28.75 -7.79 -12.68
N ARG A 2 28.73 -6.63 -12.03
CA ARG A 2 27.78 -6.29 -10.96
C ARG A 2 26.76 -5.28 -11.52
N PHE A 3 25.56 -5.75 -11.83
CA PHE A 3 24.47 -4.95 -12.43
C PHE A 3 23.40 -4.57 -11.39
N ASN A 4 23.78 -4.21 -10.16
CA ASN A 4 22.82 -3.68 -9.17
C ASN A 4 22.64 -2.17 -9.38
N ARG A 5 22.11 -1.79 -10.55
CA ARG A 5 21.69 -0.40 -10.81
C ARG A 5 20.21 -0.25 -10.53
N PHE A 6 19.89 0.78 -9.76
CA PHE A 6 18.50 1.20 -9.60
C PHE A 6 18.04 1.93 -10.85
N THR A 7 17.07 1.36 -11.57
CA THR A 7 16.61 1.88 -12.88
C THR A 7 15.25 2.56 -12.84
N ARG A 8 14.62 2.65 -11.66
CA ARG A 8 13.24 3.16 -11.51
C ARG A 8 13.16 4.39 -10.60
N PRO A 9 13.66 5.55 -11.05
CA PRO A 9 13.62 6.79 -10.27
C PRO A 9 12.20 7.25 -9.92
N GLN A 10 11.16 6.73 -10.56
CA GLN A 10 9.77 7.09 -10.27
C GLN A 10 9.34 6.68 -8.85
N LEU A 11 9.90 5.61 -8.28
CA LEU A 11 9.65 5.24 -6.88
C LEU A 11 9.99 6.39 -5.94
N LEU A 12 11.10 7.09 -6.21
CA LEU A 12 11.57 8.18 -5.37
C LEU A 12 10.55 9.33 -5.34
N LYS A 13 9.85 9.58 -6.44
CA LYS A 13 8.79 10.60 -6.50
C LYS A 13 7.53 10.21 -5.71
N GLY A 14 7.32 8.92 -5.49
CA GLY A 14 6.23 8.39 -4.68
C GLY A 14 6.45 8.55 -3.17
N ILE A 15 7.68 8.84 -2.74
CA ILE A 15 8.06 8.98 -1.34
C ILE A 15 8.26 10.46 -1.02
N GLY A 16 7.80 10.91 0.14
CA GLY A 16 7.96 12.30 0.58
C GLY A 16 9.43 12.68 0.79
N ARG A 17 9.79 13.92 0.45
CA ARG A 17 11.16 14.46 0.58
C ARG A 17 11.75 14.26 1.97
N GLU A 18 10.96 14.49 3.01
CA GLU A 18 11.40 14.30 4.41
C GLU A 18 11.74 12.83 4.69
N MET A 19 10.93 11.91 4.17
CA MET A 19 11.11 10.48 4.38
C MET A 19 12.31 9.95 3.59
N LEU A 20 12.53 10.44 2.37
CA LEU A 20 13.76 10.21 1.61
C LEU A 20 14.99 10.72 2.36
N GLY A 21 14.93 11.92 2.97
CA GLY A 21 16.01 12.47 3.78
C GLY A 21 16.39 11.54 4.94
N LYS A 22 15.39 11.03 5.67
CA LYS A 22 15.61 10.03 6.75
C LYS A 22 16.20 8.73 6.20
N PHE A 23 15.68 8.26 5.06
CA PHE A 23 16.15 7.05 4.40
C PHE A 23 17.61 7.13 3.97
N PHE A 24 17.99 8.16 3.20
CA PHE A 24 19.37 8.34 2.77
C PHE A 24 20.31 8.67 3.94
N GLY A 25 19.81 9.33 5.00
CA GLY A 25 20.57 9.58 6.22
C GLY A 25 21.09 8.29 6.88
N ARG A 26 20.36 7.17 6.77
CA ARG A 26 20.81 5.85 7.24
C ARG A 26 22.07 5.36 6.51
N PHE A 27 22.24 5.74 5.24
CA PHE A 27 23.33 5.30 4.37
C PHE A 27 24.42 6.37 4.17
N ASN A 28 24.49 7.37 5.07
CA ASN A 28 25.38 8.52 4.89
C ASN A 28 26.86 8.10 4.85
N THR A 29 27.24 7.06 5.59
CA THR A 29 28.60 6.52 5.62
C THR A 29 29.01 5.99 4.25
N GLU A 30 28.15 5.18 3.62
CA GLU A 30 28.37 4.58 2.32
C GLU A 30 28.34 5.62 1.20
N LEU A 31 27.43 6.59 1.29
CA LEU A 31 27.34 7.71 0.37
C LEU A 31 28.60 8.59 0.43
N THR A 32 29.09 8.91 1.62
CA THR A 32 30.33 9.69 1.81
C THR A 32 31.54 8.92 1.31
N ALA A 33 31.63 7.62 1.58
CA ALA A 33 32.71 6.76 1.09
C ALA A 33 32.79 6.74 -0.46
N ARG A 34 31.64 6.80 -1.13
CA ARG A 34 31.54 6.89 -2.60
C ARG A 34 31.53 8.32 -3.14
N LYS A 35 31.68 9.35 -2.29
CA LYS A 35 31.61 10.78 -2.64
C LYS A 35 30.31 11.17 -3.37
N ILE A 36 29.21 10.50 -3.05
CA ILE A 36 27.90 10.79 -3.61
C ILE A 36 27.29 11.96 -2.83
N VAL A 37 26.96 13.03 -3.55
CA VAL A 37 26.33 14.22 -2.99
C VAL A 37 24.84 14.18 -3.27
N LEU A 38 24.02 14.24 -2.22
CA LEU A 38 22.57 14.30 -2.35
C LEU A 38 22.10 15.74 -2.67
N PRO A 39 20.98 15.90 -3.40
CA PRO A 39 20.43 17.22 -3.68
C PRO A 39 19.97 17.91 -2.39
N ALA A 40 20.17 19.23 -2.34
CA ALA A 40 19.74 20.03 -1.21
C ALA A 40 18.21 20.02 -1.06
N SER A 41 17.72 19.89 0.17
CA SER A 41 16.30 19.85 0.49
C SER A 41 15.56 21.19 0.27
N ALA A 42 16.29 22.27 -0.02
CA ALA A 42 15.73 23.59 -0.33
C ALA A 42 15.41 23.80 -1.82
N LEU A 43 15.79 22.86 -2.69
CA LEU A 43 15.48 22.94 -4.13
C LEU A 43 13.97 22.85 -4.37
N ASP A 44 13.48 23.41 -5.47
CA ASP A 44 12.13 23.13 -5.93
C ASP A 44 11.95 21.64 -6.26
N ASP A 45 10.72 21.15 -6.32
CA ASP A 45 10.45 19.72 -6.53
C ASP A 45 11.04 19.19 -7.83
N ASP A 46 10.92 19.93 -8.92
CA ASP A 46 11.47 19.52 -10.21
C ASP A 46 12.99 19.34 -10.13
N ALA A 47 13.68 20.38 -9.66
CA ALA A 47 15.13 20.34 -9.49
C ALA A 47 15.57 19.24 -8.51
N TYR A 48 14.86 19.07 -7.40
CA TYR A 48 15.18 18.07 -6.38
C TYR A 48 15.06 16.63 -6.92
N TYR A 49 13.89 16.26 -7.46
CA TYR A 49 13.67 14.89 -7.93
C TYR A 49 14.43 14.58 -9.23
N THR A 50 14.68 15.58 -10.07
CA THR A 50 15.53 15.42 -11.26
C THR A 50 16.98 15.18 -10.86
N ALA A 51 17.53 15.97 -9.92
CA ALA A 51 18.88 15.75 -9.41
C ALA A 51 19.01 14.40 -8.69
N LEU A 52 18.01 14.02 -7.88
CA LEU A 52 18.01 12.74 -7.18
C LEU A 52 17.97 11.55 -8.15
N ALA A 53 17.15 11.64 -9.20
CA ALA A 53 17.10 10.63 -10.26
C ALA A 53 18.45 10.52 -10.99
N ALA A 54 19.11 11.65 -11.27
CA ALA A 54 20.43 11.68 -11.89
C ALA A 54 21.49 10.99 -11.03
N VAL A 55 21.47 11.21 -9.70
CA VAL A 55 22.34 10.51 -8.74
C VAL A 55 22.07 9.00 -8.76
N ALA A 56 20.80 8.59 -8.76
CA ALA A 56 20.43 7.18 -8.78
C ALA A 56 20.82 6.46 -10.08
N LEU A 57 20.79 7.17 -11.22
CA LEU A 57 21.14 6.66 -12.54
C LEU A 57 22.64 6.83 -12.89
N ALA A 58 23.44 7.44 -12.01
CA ALA A 58 24.84 7.74 -12.27
C ALA A 58 25.66 6.46 -12.58
N PRO A 59 26.73 6.56 -13.39
CA PRO A 59 27.52 5.38 -13.78
C PRO A 59 28.12 4.63 -12.59
N ASP A 60 28.56 5.37 -11.57
CA ASP A 60 29.16 4.83 -10.33
C ASP A 60 28.11 4.16 -9.43
N GLY A 61 26.83 4.43 -9.68
CA GLY A 61 25.68 3.83 -9.02
C GLY A 61 25.58 4.16 -7.52
N LEU A 62 24.40 3.90 -6.95
CA LEU A 62 24.24 3.92 -5.51
C LEU A 62 25.00 2.74 -4.86
N PRO A 63 25.36 2.84 -3.57
CA PRO A 63 25.85 1.70 -2.80
C PRO A 63 24.94 0.48 -2.95
N ASP A 64 25.53 -0.73 -2.99
CA ASP A 64 24.77 -1.96 -3.27
C ASP A 64 23.65 -2.18 -2.23
N GLU A 65 23.93 -1.97 -0.95
CA GLU A 65 22.94 -2.07 0.13
C GLU A 65 21.80 -1.05 -0.02
N LEU A 66 22.10 0.16 -0.51
CA LEU A 66 21.09 1.18 -0.79
C LEU A 66 20.20 0.78 -1.97
N CYS A 67 20.79 0.23 -3.03
CA CYS A 67 20.05 -0.33 -4.16
C CYS A 67 19.12 -1.47 -3.70
N GLU A 68 19.64 -2.41 -2.91
CA GLU A 68 18.86 -3.54 -2.39
C GLU A 68 17.69 -3.07 -1.52
N ALA A 69 17.92 -2.10 -0.64
CA ALA A 69 16.87 -1.48 0.17
C ALA A 69 15.79 -0.81 -0.70
N LEU A 70 16.18 -0.05 -1.72
CA LEU A 70 15.24 0.58 -2.65
C LEU A 70 14.41 -0.45 -3.43
N PHE A 71 15.02 -1.55 -3.89
CA PHE A 71 14.29 -2.64 -4.54
C PHE A 71 13.31 -3.34 -3.58
N ALA A 72 13.71 -3.53 -2.32
CA ALA A 72 12.83 -4.13 -1.32
C ALA A 72 11.63 -3.23 -1.00
N ILE A 73 11.87 -1.91 -0.87
CA ILE A 73 10.84 -0.88 -0.73
C ILE A 73 9.90 -0.86 -1.93
N GLU A 74 10.43 -0.86 -3.16
CA GLU A 74 9.62 -0.94 -4.38
C GLU A 74 8.66 -2.14 -4.35
N GLY A 75 9.15 -3.30 -3.89
CA GLY A 75 8.36 -4.53 -3.83
C GLY A 75 7.16 -4.47 -2.89
N LEU A 76 7.21 -3.63 -1.85
CA LEU A 76 6.14 -3.49 -0.85
C LEU A 76 5.41 -2.13 -0.90
N ALA A 77 5.86 -1.18 -1.71
CA ALA A 77 5.24 0.14 -1.88
C ALA A 77 4.00 0.08 -2.79
N ASN A 78 3.02 -0.75 -2.42
CA ASN A 78 1.73 -0.91 -3.10
C ASN A 78 0.64 -1.32 -2.10
N ALA A 79 -0.62 -1.36 -2.54
CA ALA A 79 -1.77 -1.61 -1.67
C ALA A 79 -1.70 -2.94 -0.89
N ALA A 80 -1.24 -4.01 -1.53
CA ALA A 80 -1.07 -5.32 -0.90
C ALA A 80 0.12 -5.33 0.08
N GLY A 81 1.22 -4.68 -0.29
CA GLY A 81 2.39 -4.54 0.56
C GLY A 81 2.09 -3.72 1.82
N GLN A 82 1.31 -2.63 1.71
CA GLN A 82 0.84 -1.86 2.87
C GLN A 82 0.03 -2.73 3.82
N GLU A 83 -0.98 -3.45 3.32
CA GLU A 83 -1.83 -4.31 4.16
C GLU A 83 -0.99 -5.38 4.89
N GLN A 84 -0.04 -6.01 4.18
CA GLN A 84 0.89 -6.97 4.78
C GLN A 84 1.75 -6.34 5.87
N LEU A 85 2.26 -5.13 5.65
CA LEU A 85 3.08 -4.41 6.62
C LEU A 85 2.28 -3.97 7.84
N GLU A 86 1.08 -3.42 7.66
CA GLU A 86 0.17 -3.02 8.74
C GLU A 86 -0.21 -4.23 9.60
N LEU A 87 -0.58 -5.34 8.96
CA LEU A 87 -0.89 -6.59 9.66
C LEU A 87 0.33 -7.11 10.43
N ALA A 88 1.52 -7.10 9.85
CA ALA A 88 2.75 -7.55 10.48
C ALA A 88 3.14 -6.68 11.69
N VAL A 89 2.98 -5.37 11.58
CA VAL A 89 3.19 -4.39 12.67
C VAL A 89 2.21 -4.65 13.81
N MET A 90 0.92 -4.85 13.50
CA MET A 90 -0.12 -5.16 14.48
C MET A 90 0.15 -6.50 15.19
N GLN A 91 0.47 -7.55 14.44
CA GLN A 91 0.78 -8.88 14.99
C GLN A 91 2.02 -8.87 15.88
N ALA A 92 3.05 -8.12 15.49
CA ALA A 92 4.26 -7.93 16.28
C ALA A 92 4.06 -6.96 17.47
N ARG A 93 2.87 -6.35 17.61
CA ARG A 93 2.50 -5.37 18.64
C ARG A 93 3.46 -4.18 18.69
N LEU A 94 3.89 -3.71 17.52
CA LEU A 94 4.80 -2.59 17.39
C LEU A 94 4.02 -1.29 17.44
N ALA A 95 4.43 -0.37 18.30
CA ALA A 95 3.82 0.95 18.39
C ALA A 95 4.30 1.81 17.20
N MET A 96 3.54 1.80 16.12
CA MET A 96 3.81 2.59 14.92
C MET A 96 2.53 3.26 14.43
N GLU A 97 2.61 4.55 14.20
CA GLU A 97 1.55 5.33 13.60
C GLU A 97 2.00 5.83 12.22
N PHE A 98 1.13 5.64 11.22
CA PHE A 98 1.37 6.15 9.89
C PHE A 98 0.77 7.56 9.77
N PRO A 99 1.54 8.57 9.31
CA PRO A 99 1.04 9.92 9.15
C PRO A 99 -0.20 9.96 8.24
N GLN A 100 -1.15 10.84 8.56
CA GLN A 100 -2.24 11.13 7.62
C GLN A 100 -1.66 11.66 6.31
N GLY A 101 -2.07 11.09 5.18
CA GLY A 101 -1.49 11.46 3.89
C GLY A 101 -0.20 10.72 3.54
N ALA A 102 0.19 9.69 4.29
CA ALA A 102 1.29 8.82 3.90
C ALA A 102 0.93 8.07 2.60
N THR A 103 1.88 8.00 1.67
CA THR A 103 1.78 7.13 0.50
C THR A 103 2.21 5.71 0.86
N HIS A 104 1.90 4.74 0.00
CA HIS A 104 2.44 3.38 0.11
C HIS A 104 3.98 3.36 0.26
N GLY A 105 4.67 4.26 -0.45
CA GLY A 105 6.12 4.41 -0.36
C GLY A 105 6.58 4.95 0.99
N ASP A 106 5.87 5.94 1.55
CA ASP A 106 6.18 6.47 2.89
C ASP A 106 6.03 5.39 3.96
N ILE A 107 4.93 4.63 3.91
CA ILE A 107 4.64 3.53 4.84
C ILE A 107 5.76 2.47 4.76
N ALA A 108 6.11 2.03 3.55
CA ALA A 108 7.17 1.05 3.35
C ALA A 108 8.53 1.54 3.90
N VAL A 109 8.92 2.79 3.61
CA VAL A 109 10.16 3.37 4.13
C VAL A 109 10.12 3.49 5.66
N GLN A 110 9.00 3.91 6.22
CA GLN A 110 8.84 4.06 7.67
C GLN A 110 9.01 2.72 8.39
N VAL A 111 8.38 1.65 7.90
CA VAL A 111 8.54 0.30 8.47
C VAL A 111 9.97 -0.20 8.27
N TYR A 112 10.57 0.02 7.10
CA TYR A 112 11.96 -0.36 6.85
C TYR A 112 12.94 0.31 7.82
N LEU A 113 12.77 1.61 8.09
CA LEU A 113 13.65 2.35 8.99
C LEU A 113 13.48 1.95 10.46
N ALA A 114 12.25 1.71 10.90
CA ALA A 114 11.95 1.36 12.29
C ALA A 114 12.24 -0.12 12.60
N HIS A 115 11.86 -1.03 11.70
CA HIS A 115 11.98 -2.48 11.91
C HIS A 115 12.50 -3.21 10.65
N PRO A 116 13.80 -3.05 10.31
CA PRO A 116 14.37 -3.64 9.09
C PRO A 116 14.18 -5.16 8.98
N ALA A 117 14.31 -5.90 10.09
CA ALA A 117 14.17 -7.35 10.09
C ALA A 117 12.75 -7.82 9.74
N LEU A 118 11.72 -7.13 10.28
CA LEU A 118 10.32 -7.39 9.96
C LEU A 118 10.07 -7.11 8.48
N PHE A 119 10.57 -5.96 7.99
CA PHE A 119 10.44 -5.56 6.60
C PHE A 119 11.06 -6.59 5.65
N THR A 120 12.28 -7.05 5.93
CA THR A 120 12.96 -8.09 5.13
C THR A 120 12.17 -9.40 5.11
N ALA A 121 11.59 -9.81 6.24
CA ALA A 121 10.75 -11.01 6.30
C ALA A 121 9.51 -10.87 5.41
N MET A 122 8.82 -9.73 5.46
CA MET A 122 7.65 -9.44 4.63
C MET A 122 7.99 -9.34 3.15
N HIS A 123 9.11 -8.70 2.79
CA HIS A 123 9.56 -8.62 1.41
C HIS A 123 9.84 -10.02 0.82
N ASN A 124 10.50 -10.89 1.60
CA ASN A 124 10.75 -12.26 1.20
C ASN A 124 9.47 -13.07 1.04
N GLN A 125 8.50 -12.91 1.95
CA GLN A 125 7.20 -13.57 1.87
C GLN A 125 6.42 -13.14 0.62
N ALA A 126 6.32 -11.83 0.36
CA ALA A 126 5.62 -11.28 -0.80
C ALA A 126 6.25 -11.77 -2.13
N ARG A 127 7.59 -11.84 -2.17
CA ARG A 127 8.33 -12.35 -3.33
C ARG A 127 8.03 -13.83 -3.60
N LEU A 128 7.87 -14.65 -2.56
CA LEU A 128 7.53 -16.07 -2.69
C LEU A 128 6.07 -16.27 -3.12
N ALA A 129 5.13 -15.53 -2.54
CA ALA A 129 3.71 -15.63 -2.87
C ALA A 129 3.42 -15.32 -4.34
N ARG A 130 4.09 -14.31 -4.92
CA ARG A 130 3.94 -13.93 -6.34
C ARG A 130 4.31 -15.04 -7.33
N LEU A 131 5.12 -16.02 -6.92
CA LEU A 131 5.51 -17.15 -7.78
C LEU A 131 4.43 -18.24 -7.85
N VAL A 132 3.41 -18.19 -6.99
CA VAL A 132 2.43 -19.26 -6.78
C VAL A 132 1.08 -18.70 -6.32
N SER A 133 0.21 -18.15 -7.20
CA SER A 133 -1.15 -17.86 -6.73
C SER A 133 -2.25 -17.78 -7.79
N PHE A 134 -3.26 -18.66 -7.61
CA PHE A 134 -4.68 -18.28 -7.51
C PHE A 134 -5.11 -18.59 -6.07
N GLU A 135 -5.79 -17.66 -5.38
CA GLU A 135 -6.38 -17.90 -4.07
C GLU A 135 -7.88 -18.14 -4.21
N TYR A 136 -8.36 -19.26 -3.67
CA TYR A 136 -9.78 -19.61 -3.63
C TYR A 136 -10.22 -19.75 -2.17
N PHE A 137 -11.10 -18.86 -1.74
CA PHE A 137 -11.78 -19.00 -0.47
C PHE A 137 -13.09 -19.75 -0.71
N SER A 138 -13.19 -20.96 -0.18
CA SER A 138 -14.42 -21.77 -0.22
C SER A 138 -14.90 -22.06 1.19
N CYS A 139 -16.22 -22.20 1.36
CA CYS A 139 -16.79 -22.60 2.62
C CYS A 139 -16.47 -24.09 2.89
N LYS A 140 -16.07 -24.43 4.12
CA LYS A 140 -15.74 -25.83 4.50
C LYS A 140 -16.93 -26.80 4.35
N SER A 141 -18.15 -26.28 4.38
CA SER A 141 -19.35 -27.06 4.07
C SER A 141 -19.52 -27.10 2.55
N GLY A 142 -19.14 -28.23 1.94
CA GLY A 142 -19.36 -28.44 0.52
C GLY A 142 -20.82 -28.17 0.15
N ASN A 143 -21.01 -27.38 -0.91
CA ASN A 143 -22.32 -27.14 -1.52
C ASN A 143 -22.91 -28.49 -1.97
N THR A 144 -23.65 -29.14 -1.08
CA THR A 144 -24.53 -30.25 -1.49
C THR A 144 -25.65 -29.62 -2.31
N GLU A 145 -26.12 -30.26 -3.39
CA GLU A 145 -27.19 -29.74 -4.26
C GLU A 145 -28.46 -29.28 -3.50
N LYS A 146 -28.64 -29.72 -2.25
CA LYS A 146 -29.70 -29.28 -1.33
C LYS A 146 -29.48 -27.91 -0.67
N GLN A 147 -28.29 -27.30 -0.77
CA GLN A 147 -27.99 -25.94 -0.28
C GLN A 147 -28.12 -24.87 -1.37
N LYS A 148 -28.45 -25.25 -2.61
CA LYS A 148 -29.03 -24.35 -3.63
C LYS A 148 -30.47 -23.92 -3.29
N ALA A 149 -30.89 -24.05 -2.04
CA ALA A 149 -32.05 -23.31 -1.55
C ALA A 149 -31.75 -21.83 -1.82
N GLU A 150 -32.68 -21.15 -2.49
CA GLU A 150 -32.61 -19.73 -2.83
C GLU A 150 -31.75 -18.98 -1.81
N ILE A 151 -30.59 -18.47 -2.21
CA ILE A 151 -29.81 -17.60 -1.33
C ILE A 151 -30.68 -16.36 -1.15
N GLU A 152 -31.51 -16.40 -0.12
CA GLU A 152 -32.42 -15.34 0.25
C GLU A 152 -31.58 -14.05 0.36
N LYS A 153 -32.16 -12.91 -0.02
CA LYS A 153 -31.48 -11.60 -0.03
C LYS A 153 -30.64 -11.40 1.24
N PRO A 154 -29.49 -10.69 1.22
CA PRO A 154 -28.55 -10.57 2.35
C PRO A 154 -29.11 -10.05 3.70
N GLY A 155 -30.41 -9.77 3.83
CA GLY A 155 -31.12 -9.51 5.09
C GLY A 155 -32.03 -10.64 5.57
N ALA A 156 -32.14 -11.76 4.86
CA ALA A 156 -32.85 -12.95 5.33
C ALA A 156 -32.00 -13.83 6.26
N LEU A 157 -30.68 -13.59 6.30
CA LEU A 157 -29.75 -14.19 7.29
C LEU A 157 -30.12 -13.84 8.74
N SER A 158 -30.95 -12.81 8.95
CA SER A 158 -31.48 -12.42 10.27
C SER A 158 -32.48 -13.44 10.85
N ARG A 159 -33.07 -14.34 10.05
CA ARG A 159 -34.12 -15.26 10.51
C ARG A 159 -33.64 -16.28 11.55
N LYS A 160 -32.33 -16.55 11.67
CA LYS A 160 -31.79 -17.57 12.62
C LYS A 160 -31.21 -17.02 13.92
N GLN A 161 -31.08 -15.70 14.07
CA GLN A 161 -30.49 -15.08 15.28
C GLN A 161 -31.37 -13.95 15.86
N GLY A 162 -32.70 -14.08 15.83
CA GLY A 162 -33.61 -13.29 16.68
C GLY A 162 -33.58 -11.76 16.54
N ALA A 163 -32.78 -11.19 15.66
CA ALA A 163 -32.73 -9.78 15.35
C ALA A 163 -33.54 -9.56 14.08
N ASP A 164 -34.75 -9.05 14.19
CA ASP A 164 -35.56 -8.55 13.06
C ASP A 164 -34.77 -7.44 12.33
N VAL A 165 -33.98 -7.78 11.31
CA VAL A 165 -33.37 -6.77 10.42
C VAL A 165 -34.39 -6.54 9.32
N LYS A 166 -35.38 -5.68 9.61
CA LYS A 166 -36.51 -5.38 8.72
C LYS A 166 -36.11 -4.52 7.51
N ASP A 167 -34.90 -3.98 7.47
CA ASP A 167 -34.45 -3.14 6.38
C ASP A 167 -33.04 -3.52 5.89
N HIS A 168 -32.96 -4.01 4.65
CA HIS A 168 -31.68 -4.27 3.98
C HIS A 168 -30.84 -2.99 3.84
N GLY A 169 -31.46 -1.82 3.78
CA GLY A 169 -30.80 -0.52 3.74
C GLY A 169 -30.03 -0.23 5.02
N GLU A 170 -30.60 -0.55 6.18
CA GLU A 170 -29.95 -0.34 7.48
C GLU A 170 -28.71 -1.23 7.65
N LEU A 171 -28.78 -2.50 7.22
CA LEU A 171 -27.64 -3.42 7.27
C LEU A 171 -26.50 -2.96 6.34
N LEU A 172 -26.83 -2.54 5.13
CA LEU A 172 -25.84 -2.01 4.18
C LEU A 172 -25.23 -0.70 4.69
N ALA A 173 -26.01 0.16 5.34
CA ALA A 173 -25.51 1.39 5.95
C ALA A 173 -24.55 1.10 7.10
N ALA A 174 -24.88 0.13 7.97
CA ALA A 174 -24.00 -0.31 9.04
C ALA A 174 -22.69 -0.91 8.49
N LEU A 175 -22.77 -1.81 7.50
CA LEU A 175 -21.59 -2.37 6.85
C LEU A 175 -20.73 -1.29 6.17
N THR A 176 -21.37 -0.32 5.51
CA THR A 176 -20.66 0.81 4.89
C THR A 176 -19.93 1.63 5.94
N ALA A 177 -20.56 1.91 7.08
CA ALA A 177 -19.95 2.66 8.18
C ALA A 177 -18.77 1.91 8.81
N ASP A 178 -18.90 0.60 9.04
CA ASP A 178 -17.82 -0.24 9.55
C ASP A 178 -16.61 -0.26 8.61
N MET A 179 -16.87 -0.40 7.30
CA MET A 179 -15.83 -0.36 6.27
C MET A 179 -15.18 1.03 6.18
N ASP A 180 -15.95 2.12 6.22
CA ASP A 180 -15.39 3.48 6.23
C ASP A 180 -14.52 3.75 7.48
N ALA A 181 -14.91 3.23 8.65
CA ALA A 181 -14.10 3.33 9.85
C ALA A 181 -12.76 2.59 9.68
N TRP A 182 -12.79 1.36 9.15
CA TRP A 182 -11.60 0.58 8.86
C TRP A 182 -10.70 1.29 7.82
N PHE A 183 -11.27 1.76 6.70
CA PHE A 183 -10.50 2.45 5.67
C PHE A 183 -9.86 3.75 6.18
N LYS A 184 -10.55 4.49 7.07
CA LYS A 184 -9.99 5.67 7.72
C LYS A 184 -8.73 5.34 8.53
N GLU A 185 -8.79 4.27 9.32
CA GLU A 185 -7.68 3.82 10.16
C GLU A 185 -6.48 3.36 9.31
N HIS A 186 -6.73 2.74 8.17
CA HIS A 186 -5.71 2.19 7.26
C HIS A 186 -5.32 3.17 6.13
N GLN A 187 -5.59 4.47 6.29
CA GLN A 187 -5.24 5.52 5.33
C GLN A 187 -5.83 5.32 3.91
N ARG A 188 -6.99 4.68 3.77
CA ARG A 188 -7.68 4.36 2.50
C ARG A 188 -8.95 5.19 2.28
N GLY A 189 -8.92 6.46 2.70
CA GLY A 189 -10.07 7.36 2.55
C GLY A 189 -11.00 7.39 3.76
N HIS A 190 -11.93 8.35 3.77
CA HIS A 190 -12.96 8.52 4.80
C HIS A 190 -14.26 8.84 4.10
N GLU A 191 -15.35 8.13 4.42
CA GLU A 191 -16.65 8.30 3.77
C GLU A 191 -16.57 8.11 2.25
N THR A 192 -15.82 7.10 1.83
CA THR A 192 -15.60 6.78 0.41
C THR A 192 -16.15 5.41 0.01
N THR A 193 -16.62 4.64 0.99
CA THR A 193 -17.13 3.29 0.75
C THR A 193 -18.44 3.35 -0.02
N ARG A 194 -18.48 2.62 -1.13
CA ARG A 194 -19.68 2.39 -1.92
C ARG A 194 -19.81 0.90 -2.18
N ILE A 195 -20.89 0.32 -1.64
CA ILE A 195 -21.22 -1.09 -1.81
C ILE A 195 -22.32 -1.19 -2.87
N GLU A 196 -22.01 -1.84 -3.98
CA GLU A 196 -22.99 -2.18 -5.01
C GLU A 196 -23.35 -3.67 -4.89
N VAL A 197 -24.64 -3.97 -4.87
CA VAL A 197 -25.15 -5.33 -4.69
C VAL A 197 -25.80 -5.79 -5.99
N HIS A 198 -25.28 -6.88 -6.56
CA HIS A 198 -25.70 -7.45 -7.83
C HIS A 198 -26.19 -8.89 -7.63
N PRO A 199 -27.47 -9.20 -7.89
CA PRO A 199 -27.95 -10.59 -7.89
C PRO A 199 -27.45 -11.33 -9.14
N LEU A 200 -26.97 -12.58 -8.98
CA LEU A 200 -26.49 -13.42 -10.07
C LEU A 200 -26.89 -14.88 -9.84
N ASP A 201 -27.89 -15.40 -10.56
CA ASP A 201 -28.29 -16.82 -10.59
C ASP A 201 -28.27 -17.58 -9.24
N GLY A 202 -28.92 -17.00 -8.23
CA GLY A 202 -28.99 -17.58 -6.89
C GLY A 202 -27.78 -17.29 -6.02
N GLU A 203 -26.87 -16.42 -6.45
CA GLU A 203 -25.75 -15.86 -5.71
C GLU A 203 -25.87 -14.33 -5.59
N TRP A 204 -25.07 -13.76 -4.69
CA TRP A 204 -24.97 -12.31 -4.48
C TRP A 204 -23.53 -11.87 -4.73
N MET A 205 -23.34 -10.99 -5.71
CA MET A 205 -22.06 -10.33 -5.96
C MET A 205 -22.07 -8.96 -5.31
N PHE A 206 -21.07 -8.69 -4.47
CA PHE A 206 -20.84 -7.39 -3.89
C PHE A 206 -19.64 -6.76 -4.58
N ILE A 207 -19.80 -5.55 -5.09
CA ILE A 207 -18.69 -4.72 -5.56
C ILE A 207 -18.51 -3.63 -4.52
N VAL A 208 -17.42 -3.72 -3.75
CA VAL A 208 -17.03 -2.68 -2.80
C VAL A 208 -16.02 -1.77 -3.47
N ARG A 209 -16.33 -0.48 -3.50
CA ARG A 209 -15.41 0.58 -3.92
C ARG A 209 -15.09 1.43 -2.71
N HIS A 210 -13.85 1.88 -2.59
CA HIS A 210 -13.41 2.79 -1.54
C HIS A 210 -12.27 3.66 -2.09
N GLY A 211 -11.92 4.72 -1.36
CA GLY A 211 -10.75 5.54 -1.67
C GLY A 211 -9.46 4.74 -1.52
N ASP A 212 -8.41 5.14 -2.23
CA ASP A 212 -7.10 4.51 -2.04
C ASP A 212 -6.24 5.31 -1.05
N THR A 213 -5.10 4.74 -0.69
CA THR A 213 -4.04 5.48 0.00
C THR A 213 -3.49 6.57 -0.90
N PHE A 214 -3.07 7.68 -0.29
CA PHE A 214 -2.58 8.85 -1.02
C PHE A 214 -1.48 8.46 -2.01
N ALA A 215 -1.50 9.13 -3.16
CA ALA A 215 -0.50 8.99 -4.19
C ALA A 215 0.25 10.30 -4.37
N ARG A 216 1.58 10.19 -4.51
CA ARG A 216 2.41 11.27 -5.07
C ARG A 216 2.75 10.92 -6.50
N THR A 217 2.27 11.75 -7.43
CA THR A 217 2.53 11.57 -8.85
C THR A 217 3.14 12.83 -9.43
N ALA A 218 4.11 12.64 -10.31
CA ALA A 218 4.66 13.74 -11.10
C ALA A 218 3.66 14.16 -12.17
N LYS A 219 3.24 15.42 -12.12
CA LYS A 219 2.56 16.12 -13.22
C LYS A 219 3.60 16.94 -13.96
N VAL A 220 3.58 16.89 -15.29
CA VAL A 220 4.41 17.79 -16.12
C VAL A 220 3.50 18.84 -16.71
N GLU A 221 3.70 20.10 -16.33
CA GLU A 221 2.96 21.24 -16.84
C GLU A 221 3.94 22.35 -17.22
N ALA A 222 3.76 22.96 -18.40
CA ALA A 222 4.66 23.98 -18.93
C ALA A 222 6.17 23.60 -18.88
N ARG A 223 6.49 22.32 -19.10
CA ARG A 223 7.84 21.72 -19.03
C ARG A 223 8.47 21.73 -17.63
N ARG A 224 7.68 21.94 -16.59
CA ARG A 224 8.09 21.81 -15.19
C ARG A 224 7.43 20.59 -14.58
N LEU A 225 8.18 19.89 -13.74
CA LEU A 225 7.64 18.80 -12.94
C LEU A 225 7.07 19.36 -11.63
N GLU A 226 5.80 19.08 -11.39
CA GLU A 226 5.11 19.36 -10.13
C GLU A 226 4.74 18.04 -9.47
N ILE A 227 5.01 17.89 -8.18
CA ILE A 227 4.57 16.72 -7.43
C ILE A 227 3.17 16.98 -6.90
N MET A 228 2.21 16.32 -7.50
CA MET A 228 0.82 16.35 -7.03
C MET A 228 0.67 15.32 -5.93
N HIS A 229 0.14 15.77 -4.80
CA HIS A 229 -0.28 14.90 -3.72
C HIS A 229 -1.80 14.83 -3.72
N PHE A 230 -2.35 13.68 -4.07
CA PHE A 230 -3.79 13.49 -4.17
C PHE A 230 -4.22 12.16 -3.54
N ARG A 231 -5.52 12.08 -3.30
CA ARG A 231 -6.23 10.89 -2.89
C ARG A 231 -7.11 10.42 -4.04
#